data_AF-D3SNI8-F1
#
_entry.id   AF-D3SNI8-F1
#
_cell.length_a   1.000
_cell.length_b   1.000
_cell.length_c   1.000
_cell.angle_alpha   90.00
_cell.angle_beta   90.00
_cell.angle_gamma   90.00
#
_symmetry.space_group_name_H-M   'P 1'
#
loop_
_entity.id
_entity.type
_entity.pdbx_description
1 polymer ?
#
loop_
_entity_poly.entity_id
_entity_poly.type
_entity_poly.pdbx_seq_one_letter_code
_entity_poly.pdbx_strand_id
1 'polypeptide(L)'
;MIFLHPLFAYTTLMVAVLTFVLYLLGTSLLRNTPAVRYALYSNLLLLVLALFSVLTGFSVAGVPLVQSKVPWLWGFPHQWNGVLLLIFSLLTFVYFWFKEDKAGKLGFMLAFLGLFLAMVQFITGWMIRLVFFD
;
A
#
# COMPACT_ATOMS: atom_id res chain seq x y z
N MET A 1 -17.54 -11.44 3.54
CA MET A 1 -16.46 -10.43 3.68
C MET A 1 -15.09 -11.04 3.95
N ILE A 2 -14.98 -12.12 4.74
CA ILE A 2 -13.68 -12.76 5.07
C ILE A 2 -12.85 -13.13 3.83
N PHE A 3 -13.43 -13.73 2.80
CA PHE A 3 -12.72 -14.10 1.56
C PHE A 3 -12.35 -12.90 0.67
N LEU A 4 -13.06 -11.78 0.80
CA LEU A 4 -12.80 -10.58 -0.01
C LEU A 4 -11.57 -9.84 0.48
N HIS A 5 -11.29 -9.87 1.78
CA HIS A 5 -10.17 -9.15 2.35
C HIS A 5 -8.81 -9.63 1.80
N PRO A 6 -8.48 -10.94 1.76
CA PRO A 6 -7.26 -11.43 1.14
C PRO A 6 -7.13 -11.03 -0.33
N LEU A 7 -8.22 -11.12 -1.11
CA LEU A 7 -8.22 -10.73 -2.52
C LEU A 7 -7.79 -9.27 -2.68
N PHE A 8 -8.42 -8.35 -1.95
CA PHE A 8 -8.08 -6.93 -2.03
C PHE A 8 -6.72 -6.62 -1.39
N ALA A 9 -6.35 -7.24 -0.28
CA ALA A 9 -5.09 -7.00 0.40
C ALA A 9 -3.87 -7.40 -0.45
N TYR A 10 -3.85 -8.63 -0.99
CA TYR A 10 -2.73 -9.08 -1.81
C TYR A 10 -2.65 -8.31 -3.14
N THR A 11 -3.79 -8.02 -3.76
CA THR A 11 -3.82 -7.22 -5.00
C THR A 11 -3.34 -5.79 -4.73
N THR A 12 -3.78 -5.17 -3.64
CA THR A 12 -3.32 -3.83 -3.21
C THR A 12 -1.81 -3.81 -3.04
N LEU A 13 -1.23 -4.80 -2.35
CA LEU A 13 0.21 -4.86 -2.13
C LEU A 13 0.99 -5.04 -3.42
N MET A 14 0.54 -5.93 -4.31
CA MET A 14 1.19 -6.12 -5.61
C MET A 14 1.19 -4.84 -6.44
N VAL A 15 0.04 -4.15 -6.51
CA VAL A 15 -0.08 -2.88 -7.23
C VAL A 15 0.73 -1.78 -6.53
N ALA A 16 0.77 -1.72 -5.20
CA ALA A 16 1.57 -0.76 -4.45
C ALA A 16 3.06 -0.88 -4.80
N VAL A 17 3.59 -2.11 -4.78
CA VAL A 17 4.99 -2.37 -5.14
C VAL A 17 5.27 -1.93 -6.57
N LEU A 18 4.43 -2.32 -7.52
CA LEU A 18 4.57 -1.90 -8.92
C LEU A 18 4.57 -0.37 -9.06
N THR A 19 3.59 0.30 -8.46
CA THR A 19 3.43 1.76 -8.50
C THR A 19 4.67 2.48 -7.95
N PHE A 20 5.13 2.12 -6.75
CA PHE A 20 6.27 2.79 -6.13
C PHE A 20 7.60 2.47 -6.83
N VAL A 21 7.76 1.26 -7.38
CA VAL A 21 8.91 0.93 -8.25
C VAL A 21 8.88 1.79 -9.52
N LEU A 22 7.73 1.97 -10.16
CA LEU A 22 7.62 2.84 -11.34
C LEU A 22 7.94 4.31 -11.01
N TYR A 23 7.47 4.84 -9.89
CA TYR A 23 7.87 6.18 -9.43
C TYR A 23 9.37 6.26 -9.15
N LEU A 24 9.97 5.25 -8.52
CA LEU A 24 11.42 5.20 -8.28
C LEU A 24 12.19 5.22 -9.61
N LEU A 25 11.81 4.38 -10.57
CA LEU A 25 12.42 4.37 -11.90
C LEU A 25 12.28 5.72 -12.60
N GLY A 26 11.09 6.32 -12.55
CA GLY A 26 10.80 7.62 -13.15
C GLY A 26 11.53 8.80 -12.50
N THR A 27 11.83 8.72 -11.21
CA THR A 27 12.53 9.78 -10.45
C THR A 27 14.03 9.54 -10.24
N SER A 28 14.51 8.34 -10.55
CA SER A 28 15.93 7.97 -10.48
C SER A 28 16.78 8.67 -11.56
N LEU A 29 18.07 8.34 -11.61
CA LEU A 29 19.01 8.79 -12.65
C LEU A 29 18.51 8.57 -14.08
N LEU A 30 17.62 7.58 -14.28
CA LEU A 30 17.04 7.28 -15.59
C LEU A 30 16.03 8.32 -16.08
N ARG A 31 15.45 9.14 -15.18
CA ARG A 31 14.42 10.17 -15.46
C ARG A 31 13.42 9.75 -16.54
N ASN A 32 12.82 8.57 -16.35
CA ASN A 32 11.93 7.97 -17.35
C ASN A 32 10.52 8.55 -17.22
N THR A 33 10.21 9.60 -17.98
CA THR A 33 8.87 10.25 -18.00
C THR A 33 7.73 9.26 -18.26
N PRO A 34 7.81 8.33 -19.25
CA PRO A 34 6.81 7.28 -19.39
C PRO A 34 6.54 6.48 -18.11
N ALA A 35 7.58 6.12 -17.35
CA ALA A 35 7.42 5.37 -16.10
C ALA A 35 6.61 6.15 -15.06
N VAL A 36 6.78 7.47 -14.95
CA VAL A 36 5.99 8.31 -14.03
C VAL A 36 4.51 8.31 -14.43
N ARG A 37 4.19 8.36 -15.73
CA ARG A 37 2.79 8.28 -16.20
C ARG A 37 2.14 6.95 -15.88
N TYR A 38 2.84 5.84 -16.12
CA TYR A 38 2.35 4.51 -15.73
C TYR A 38 2.21 4.38 -14.20
N ALA A 39 3.12 5.00 -13.44
CA ALA A 39 3.00 5.08 -11.99
C ALA A 39 1.74 5.83 -11.57
N LEU A 40 1.41 6.97 -12.18
CA LEU A 40 0.19 7.73 -11.89
C LEU A 40 -1.08 6.92 -12.15
N TYR A 41 -1.18 6.25 -13.31
CA TYR A 41 -2.35 5.42 -13.62
C TYR A 41 -2.48 4.21 -12.67
N SER A 42 -1.36 3.54 -12.37
CA SER A 42 -1.37 2.44 -11.41
C SER A 42 -1.67 2.92 -9.99
N ASN A 43 -1.26 4.14 -9.61
CA ASN A 43 -1.58 4.73 -8.31
C ASN A 43 -3.09 5.03 -8.19
N LEU A 44 -3.77 5.44 -9.26
CA LEU A 44 -5.24 5.58 -9.22
C LEU A 44 -5.91 4.23 -8.91
N LEU A 45 -5.47 3.16 -9.56
CA LEU A 45 -5.94 1.81 -9.26
C LEU A 45 -5.59 1.40 -7.81
N LEU A 46 -4.37 1.71 -7.37
CA LEU A 46 -3.93 1.46 -6.00
C LEU A 46 -4.85 2.13 -4.97
N LEU A 47 -5.28 3.38 -5.20
CA LEU A 47 -6.18 4.08 -4.29
C LEU A 47 -7.51 3.37 -4.13
N VAL A 48 -8.09 2.92 -5.24
CA VAL A 48 -9.35 2.16 -5.22
C VAL A 48 -9.17 0.85 -4.48
N LEU A 49 -8.14 0.08 -4.81
CA LEU A 49 -7.86 -1.21 -4.18
C LEU A 49 -7.56 -1.06 -2.68
N ALA A 50 -6.73 -0.08 -2.31
CA ALA A 50 -6.37 0.20 -0.93
C ALA A 50 -7.58 0.62 -0.10
N LEU A 51 -8.50 1.41 -0.66
CA LEU A 51 -9.76 1.73 0.00
C LEU A 51 -10.57 0.46 0.29
N PHE A 52 -10.76 -0.41 -0.69
CA PHE A 52 -11.46 -1.68 -0.47
C PHE A 52 -10.72 -2.60 0.52
N SER A 53 -9.39 -2.65 0.46
CA SER A 53 -8.58 -3.44 1.39
C SER A 53 -8.76 -2.95 2.83
N VAL A 54 -8.75 -1.64 3.07
CA VAL A 54 -8.97 -1.03 4.39
C VAL A 54 -10.39 -1.32 4.88
N LEU A 55 -11.42 -1.07 4.07
CA LEU A 55 -12.81 -1.29 4.45
C LEU A 55 -13.09 -2.76 4.79
N THR A 56 -12.61 -3.68 3.95
CA THR A 56 -12.75 -5.11 4.21
C THR A 56 -11.90 -5.57 5.39
N GLY A 57 -10.74 -4.97 5.63
CA GLY A 57 -9.87 -5.26 6.79
C GLY A 57 -10.51 -4.89 8.12
N PHE A 58 -11.13 -3.70 8.21
CA PHE A 58 -11.89 -3.32 9.41
C PHE A 58 -13.09 -4.24 9.65
N SER A 59 -13.77 -4.66 8.58
CA SER A 59 -14.85 -5.65 8.71
C SER A 59 -14.36 -6.99 9.25
N VAL A 60 -13.23 -7.51 8.73
CA VAL A 60 -12.65 -8.79 9.19
C VAL A 60 -12.18 -8.70 10.64
N ALA A 61 -11.66 -7.56 11.08
CA ALA A 61 -11.24 -7.36 12.46
C ALA A 61 -12.39 -7.31 13.47
N GLY A 62 -13.63 -7.13 13.02
CA GLY A 62 -14.83 -7.27 13.84
C GLY A 62 -15.30 -8.72 14.03
N VAL A 63 -14.69 -9.68 13.34
CA VAL A 63 -15.07 -11.10 13.44
C VAL A 63 -14.55 -11.67 14.77
N PRO A 64 -15.41 -12.28 15.62
CA PRO A 64 -14.99 -12.79 16.94
C PRO A 64 -13.82 -13.77 16.89
N LEU A 65 -13.78 -14.64 15.88
CA LEU A 65 -12.68 -15.59 15.66
C LEU A 65 -11.34 -14.89 15.38
N VAL A 66 -11.37 -13.74 14.69
CA VAL A 66 -10.15 -12.98 14.39
C VAL A 66 -9.69 -12.25 15.64
N GLN A 67 -10.62 -11.65 16.39
CA GLN A 67 -10.32 -10.94 17.64
C GLN A 67 -9.75 -11.86 18.72
N SER A 68 -10.21 -13.11 18.80
CA SER A 68 -9.69 -14.07 19.77
C SER A 68 -8.30 -14.59 19.42
N LYS A 69 -7.89 -14.50 18.15
CA LYS A 69 -6.63 -15.07 17.65
C LYS A 69 -5.53 -14.03 17.42
N VAL A 70 -5.87 -12.79 17.09
CA VAL A 70 -4.89 -11.75 16.73
C VAL A 70 -4.62 -10.85 17.93
N PRO A 71 -3.43 -10.90 18.54
CA PRO A 71 -3.07 -9.98 19.61
C PRO A 71 -3.06 -8.54 19.12
N TRP A 72 -3.42 -7.61 19.99
CA TRP A 72 -3.44 -6.18 19.69
C TRP A 72 -2.09 -5.68 19.12
N LEU A 73 -0.97 -6.18 19.64
CA LEU A 73 0.38 -5.83 19.19
C LEU A 73 0.61 -6.10 17.70
N TRP A 74 -0.12 -7.05 17.10
CA TRP A 74 -0.04 -7.36 15.67
C TRP A 74 -1.19 -6.74 14.89
N GLY A 75 -2.41 -6.79 15.43
CA GLY A 75 -3.61 -6.28 14.77
C GLY A 75 -3.57 -4.77 14.58
N PHE A 76 -3.16 -4.02 15.60
CA PHE A 76 -3.12 -2.55 15.54
C PHE A 76 -2.14 -2.05 14.47
N PRO A 77 -0.84 -2.42 14.47
CA PRO A 77 0.09 -1.94 13.45
C PRO A 77 -0.33 -2.31 12.03
N HIS A 78 -0.86 -3.52 11.83
CA HIS A 78 -1.30 -3.98 10.51
C HIS A 78 -2.48 -3.17 9.94
N GLN A 79 -3.48 -2.87 10.77
CA GLN A 79 -4.63 -2.07 10.37
C GLN A 79 -4.23 -0.63 10.05
N TRP A 80 -3.50 0.00 10.96
CA TRP A 80 -3.12 1.41 10.83
C TRP A 80 -2.08 1.62 9.73
N ASN A 81 -1.19 0.66 9.48
CA ASN A 81 -0.27 0.74 8.35
C ASN A 81 -1.00 0.58 7.01
N GLY A 82 -2.09 -0.19 6.94
CA GLY A 82 -2.97 -0.23 5.77
C GLY A 82 -3.63 1.13 5.48
N VAL A 83 -4.16 1.79 6.52
CA VAL A 83 -4.71 3.16 6.42
C VAL A 83 -3.63 4.17 6.02
N LEU A 84 -2.45 4.07 6.63
CA LEU A 84 -1.31 4.93 6.33
C LEU A 84 -0.88 4.78 4.87
N LEU A 85 -0.81 3.54 4.35
CA LEU A 85 -0.49 3.27 2.94
C LEU A 85 -1.51 3.91 2.00
N LEU A 86 -2.81 3.85 2.31
CA LEU A 86 -3.87 4.52 1.54
C LEU A 86 -3.65 6.05 1.50
N ILE A 87 -3.51 6.68 2.67
CA ILE A 87 -3.31 8.14 2.78
C ILE A 87 -2.01 8.54 2.07
N PHE A 88 -0.94 7.79 2.28
CA PHE A 88 0.35 8.06 1.67
C PHE A 88 0.30 7.93 0.14
N SER A 89 -0.41 6.93 -0.38
CA SER A 89 -0.64 6.76 -1.81
C SER A 89 -1.44 7.91 -2.40
N LEU A 90 -2.37 8.50 -1.64
CA LEU A 90 -3.15 9.66 -2.08
C LEU A 90 -2.29 10.91 -2.15
N LEU A 91 -1.51 11.18 -1.10
CA LEU A 91 -0.60 12.32 -1.06
C LEU A 91 0.48 12.21 -2.15
N THR A 92 1.00 11.01 -2.38
CA THR A 92 1.98 10.75 -3.43
C THR A 92 1.37 10.98 -4.81
N PHE A 93 0.16 10.46 -5.06
CA PHE A 93 -0.57 10.72 -6.30
C PHE A 93 -0.74 12.22 -6.55
N VAL A 94 -1.28 12.95 -5.56
CA VAL A 94 -1.47 14.41 -5.67
C VAL A 94 -0.15 15.12 -5.97
N TYR A 95 0.93 14.75 -5.28
CA TYR A 95 2.25 15.34 -5.51
C TYR A 95 2.73 15.12 -6.94
N PHE A 96 2.73 13.88 -7.44
CA PHE A 96 3.22 13.56 -8.77
C PHE A 96 2.30 14.08 -9.87
N TRP A 97 1.00 14.16 -9.63
CA TRP A 97 0.03 14.72 -10.59
C TRP A 97 0.34 16.19 -10.91
N PHE A 98 0.77 16.97 -9.92
CA PHE A 98 1.11 18.39 -10.11
C PHE A 98 2.60 18.64 -10.41
N LYS A 99 3.49 17.68 -10.10
CA LYS A 99 4.95 17.86 -10.20
C LYS A 99 5.67 16.78 -10.99
N GLU A 100 5.00 16.14 -11.95
CA GLU A 100 5.51 15.02 -12.76
C GLU A 100 6.98 15.22 -13.21
N ASP A 101 7.27 16.34 -13.87
CA ASP A 101 8.61 16.63 -14.43
C ASP A 101 9.61 17.23 -13.42
N LYS A 102 9.14 17.62 -12.23
CA LYS A 102 9.93 18.36 -11.21
C LYS A 102 10.05 17.62 -9.88
N ALA A 103 9.65 16.35 -9.84
CA ALA A 103 9.61 15.55 -8.63
C ALA A 103 10.99 15.44 -7.93
N GLY A 104 12.05 15.28 -8.71
CA GLY A 104 13.44 15.32 -8.25
C GLY A 104 13.71 14.42 -7.02
N LYS A 105 14.52 14.91 -6.08
CA LYS A 105 14.91 14.17 -4.86
C LYS A 105 13.72 13.85 -3.95
N LEU A 106 12.77 14.78 -3.82
CA LEU A 106 11.60 14.59 -2.97
C LEU A 106 10.69 13.49 -3.51
N GLY A 107 10.43 13.46 -4.82
CA GLY A 107 9.67 12.38 -5.45
C GLY A 107 10.33 11.01 -5.26
N PHE A 108 11.65 10.94 -5.38
CA PHE A 108 12.40 9.71 -5.10
C PHE A 108 12.21 9.25 -3.64
N MET A 109 12.33 10.17 -2.68
CA MET A 109 12.11 9.86 -1.26
C MET A 109 10.69 9.40 -0.97
N LEU A 110 9.68 10.04 -1.58
CA LEU A 110 8.29 9.64 -1.46
C LEU A 110 8.06 8.23 -2.02
N ALA A 111 8.60 7.94 -3.20
CA ALA A 111 8.48 6.62 -3.81
C ALA A 111 9.18 5.53 -2.97
N PHE A 112 10.38 5.82 -2.44
CA PHE A 112 11.09 4.92 -1.56
C PHE A 112 10.32 4.63 -0.26
N LEU A 113 9.79 5.69 0.38
CA LEU A 113 9.00 5.56 1.59
C LEU A 113 7.70 4.79 1.35
N GLY A 114 7.03 5.02 0.23
CA GLY A 114 5.84 4.26 -0.16
C GLY A 114 6.13 2.77 -0.34
N LEU A 115 7.25 2.43 -0.99
CA LEU A 115 7.70 1.05 -1.11
C LEU A 115 7.99 0.42 0.25
N PHE A 116 8.66 1.16 1.14
CA PHE A 116 8.90 0.71 2.52
C PHE A 116 7.60 0.43 3.28
N LEU A 117 6.61 1.32 3.20
CA LEU A 117 5.30 1.13 3.84
C LEU A 117 4.57 -0.11 3.30
N ALA A 118 4.63 -0.34 1.99
CA ALA A 118 4.06 -1.53 1.36
C ALA A 118 4.75 -2.81 1.88
N MET A 119 6.08 -2.80 2.06
CA MET A 119 6.81 -3.93 2.63
C MET A 119 6.45 -4.20 4.09
N VAL A 120 6.33 -3.14 4.91
CA VAL A 120 5.87 -3.28 6.31
C VAL A 120 4.45 -3.87 6.35
N GLN A 121 3.56 -3.46 5.44
CA GLN A 121 2.21 -4.00 5.36
C GLN A 121 2.21 -5.47 4.97
N PHE A 122 3.05 -5.85 4.00
CA PHE A 122 3.22 -7.24 3.58
C PHE A 122 3.73 -8.11 4.73
N ILE A 123 4.81 -7.69 5.40
CA ILE A 123 5.43 -8.47 6.49
C ILE A 123 4.44 -8.63 7.66
N THR A 124 3.78 -7.56 8.10
CA THR A 124 2.83 -7.63 9.21
C THR A 124 1.61 -8.52 8.88
N GLY A 125 1.06 -8.40 7.67
CA GLY A 125 -0.04 -9.26 7.22
C GLY A 125 0.36 -10.73 7.11
N TRP A 126 1.56 -10.98 6.60
CA TRP A 126 2.12 -12.33 6.50
C TRP A 126 2.37 -12.96 7.87
N MET A 127 2.93 -12.21 8.82
CA MET A 127 3.13 -12.67 10.20
C MET A 127 1.81 -12.99 10.90
N ILE A 128 0.77 -12.18 10.70
CA ILE A 128 -0.55 -12.48 11.26
C ILE A 128 -1.07 -13.81 10.74
N ARG A 129 -0.95 -14.04 9.42
CA ARG A 129 -1.38 -15.29 8.81
C ARG A 129 -0.61 -16.48 9.37
N LEU A 130 0.73 -16.45 9.29
CA LEU A 130 1.57 -17.58 9.69
C LEU A 130 1.45 -17.95 11.16
N VAL A 131 1.33 -16.96 12.05
CA VAL A 131 1.43 -17.20 13.49
C VAL A 131 0.05 -17.53 14.10
N PHE A 132 -1.04 -17.02 13.54
CA PHE A 132 -2.36 -17.09 14.18
C PHE A 132 -3.43 -17.84 13.36
N PHE A 133 -3.22 -18.04 12.05
CA PHE A 133 -4.24 -18.61 11.16
C PHE A 133 -3.75 -19.76 10.25
N ASP A 134 -2.50 -20.18 10.37
CA ASP A 134 -2.00 -21.42 9.76
C ASP A 134 -2.45 -22.67 10.55
#